data_AF-A0A4U8YW93-F1
#
_entry.id   AF-A0A4U8YW93-F1
#
_cell.length_a   1.000
_cell.length_b   1.000
_cell.length_c   1.000
_cell.angle_alpha   90.00
_cell.angle_beta   90.00
_cell.angle_gamma   90.00
#
_symmetry.space_group_name_H-M   'P 1'
#
loop_
_entity.id
_entity.type
_entity.pdbx_description
1 polymer ?
#
loop_
_entity_poly.entity_id
_entity_poly.type
_entity_poly.pdbx_seq_one_letter_code
_entity_poly.pdbx_strand_id
1 'polypeptide(L)'
;MTAEQLRAARAMLRMEQSALAAASGVSVETVKRLERMQGHLSETRVATIKALRDALEAAGVEFLGENGGGVGVRLKVRSEAVADLTRRIEALQADMTPEPSNEKPSPRKAMKQLRRARDQNELTDLKNRRATSRREASK
;
A
#
# COMPACT_ATOMS: atom_id res chain seq x y z
N MET A 1 -1.81 4.81 25.95
CA MET A 1 -1.27 6.13 25.54
C MET A 1 -0.70 6.77 26.77
N THR A 2 0.53 7.27 26.70
CA THR A 2 1.15 7.99 27.81
C THR A 2 0.96 9.51 27.66
N ALA A 3 1.18 10.25 28.75
CA ALA A 3 1.16 11.72 28.72
C ALA A 3 2.26 12.29 27.82
N GLU A 4 3.39 11.60 27.71
CA GLU A 4 4.51 11.93 26.81
C GLU A 4 4.08 11.77 25.34
N GLN A 5 3.44 10.66 24.99
CA GLN A 5 2.93 10.44 23.64
C GLN A 5 1.87 11.49 23.26
N LEU A 6 0.99 11.86 24.19
CA LEU A 6 0.00 12.92 23.98
C LEU A 6 0.66 14.26 23.63
N ARG A 7 1.64 14.70 24.44
CA ARG A 7 2.38 15.94 24.21
C ARG A 7 3.18 15.90 22.91
N ALA A 8 3.84 14.78 22.63
CA ALA A 8 4.63 14.59 21.41
C ALA A 8 3.75 14.68 20.15
N ALA A 9 2.63 13.94 20.13
CA ALA A 9 1.68 13.96 19.01
C ALA A 9 1.20 15.38 18.70
N ARG A 10 0.80 16.12 19.75
CA ARG A 10 0.34 17.49 19.60
C ARG A 10 1.43 18.41 19.04
N ALA A 11 2.66 18.28 19.54
CA ALA A 11 3.80 19.06 19.06
C ALA A 11 4.14 18.75 17.59
N MET A 12 4.13 17.47 17.19
CA MET A 12 4.37 17.05 15.80
C MET A 12 3.34 17.64 14.84
N LEU A 13 2.09 17.78 15.29
CA LEU A 13 0.99 18.36 14.53
C LEU A 13 0.91 19.90 14.62
N ARG A 14 1.78 20.54 15.42
CA ARG A 14 1.71 21.97 15.74
C ARG A 14 0.30 22.40 16.21
N MET A 15 -0.37 21.50 16.92
CA MET A 15 -1.76 21.68 17.33
C MET A 15 -1.81 22.36 18.71
N GLU A 16 -2.64 23.38 18.87
CA GLU A 16 -2.86 24.00 20.19
C GLU A 16 -3.72 23.11 21.10
N GLN A 17 -3.61 23.25 22.42
CA GLN A 17 -4.43 22.48 23.37
C GLN A 17 -5.93 22.72 23.16
N SER A 18 -6.31 23.97 22.82
CA SER A 18 -7.69 24.34 22.50
C SER A 18 -8.19 23.69 21.21
N ALA A 19 -7.34 23.57 20.20
CA ALA A 19 -7.66 22.90 18.94
C ALA A 19 -7.86 21.39 19.15
N LEU A 20 -7.00 20.74 19.94
CA LEU A 20 -7.17 19.33 20.31
C LEU A 20 -8.45 19.10 21.12
N ALA A 21 -8.73 19.97 22.09
CA ALA A 21 -9.97 19.94 22.86
C ALA A 21 -11.21 20.01 21.95
N ALA A 22 -11.24 20.96 21.01
CA ALA A 22 -12.32 21.09 20.04
C ALA A 22 -12.45 19.84 19.15
N ALA A 23 -11.34 19.32 18.63
CA ALA A 23 -11.34 18.15 17.75
C ALA A 23 -11.76 16.85 18.45
N SER A 24 -11.50 16.73 19.75
CA SER A 24 -11.81 15.53 20.55
C SER A 24 -13.12 15.62 21.32
N GLY A 25 -13.77 16.79 21.38
CA GLY A 25 -14.95 17.03 22.23
C GLY A 25 -14.65 17.00 23.74
N VAL A 26 -13.38 17.14 24.13
CA VAL A 26 -12.92 17.14 25.53
C VAL A 26 -12.63 18.57 25.97
N SER A 27 -12.88 18.92 27.24
CA SER A 27 -12.57 20.27 27.74
C SER A 27 -11.07 20.58 27.73
N VAL A 28 -10.72 21.84 27.45
CA VAL A 28 -9.32 22.32 27.43
C VAL A 28 -8.62 22.03 28.77
N GLU A 29 -9.31 22.18 29.89
CA GLU A 29 -8.75 21.92 31.22
C GLU A 29 -8.42 20.43 31.42
N THR A 30 -9.22 19.54 30.84
CA THR A 30 -8.92 18.11 30.85
C THR A 30 -7.68 17.80 30.02
N VAL A 31 -7.52 18.40 28.85
CA VAL A 31 -6.30 18.27 28.03
C VAL A 31 -5.07 18.75 28.82
N LYS A 32 -5.12 19.96 29.41
CA LYS A 32 -4.05 20.51 30.26
C LYS A 32 -3.68 19.59 31.41
N ARG A 33 -4.67 19.07 32.12
CA ARG A 33 -4.47 18.14 33.24
C ARG A 33 -3.75 16.86 32.76
N LEU A 34 -4.20 16.27 31.66
CA LEU A 34 -3.61 15.04 31.12
C LEU A 34 -2.19 15.26 30.60
N GLU A 35 -1.88 16.40 29.97
CA GLU A 35 -0.53 16.73 29.51
C GLU A 35 0.47 16.97 30.66
N ARG A 36 -0.02 17.38 31.85
CA ARG A 36 0.82 17.56 33.06
C ARG A 36 1.12 16.26 33.79
N MET A 37 0.38 15.19 33.52
CA MET A 37 0.64 13.88 34.11
C MET A 37 1.93 13.28 33.53
N GLN A 38 2.38 12.17 34.12
CA GLN A 38 3.53 11.42 33.65
C GLN A 38 3.16 9.96 33.45
N GLY A 39 3.74 9.34 32.42
CA GLY A 39 3.52 7.93 32.14
C GLY A 39 2.12 7.59 31.65
N HIS A 40 1.64 6.39 31.97
CA HIS A 40 0.38 5.86 31.47
C HIS A 40 -0.83 6.66 31.96
N LEU A 41 -1.65 7.13 31.02
CA LEU A 41 -2.92 7.77 31.36
C LEU A 41 -3.92 6.70 31.80
N SER A 42 -4.45 6.83 33.01
CA SER A 42 -5.29 5.85 33.71
C SER A 42 -6.49 5.34 32.90
N GLU A 43 -6.78 4.05 33.02
CA GLU A 43 -7.95 3.36 32.47
C GLU A 43 -9.29 3.91 32.96
N THR A 44 -9.34 4.61 34.10
CA THR A 44 -10.61 5.22 34.58
C THR A 44 -11.20 6.26 33.62
N ARG A 45 -10.42 6.75 32.66
CA ARG A 45 -10.83 7.74 31.65
C ARG A 45 -10.73 7.20 30.21
N VAL A 46 -11.05 5.91 29.99
CA VAL A 46 -10.94 5.27 28.65
C VAL A 46 -11.57 6.12 27.55
N ALA A 47 -12.80 6.58 27.74
CA ALA A 47 -13.54 7.33 26.71
C ALA A 47 -12.83 8.65 26.32
N THR A 48 -12.33 9.40 27.32
CA THR A 48 -11.59 10.65 27.10
C THR A 48 -10.26 10.39 26.39
N ILE A 49 -9.51 9.38 26.83
CA ILE A 49 -8.21 9.02 26.22
C ILE A 49 -8.42 8.55 24.78
N LYS A 50 -9.47 7.76 24.54
CA LYS A 50 -9.84 7.31 23.20
C LYS A 50 -10.20 8.50 22.30
N ALA A 51 -11.05 9.41 22.74
CA ALA A 51 -11.43 10.59 21.96
C ALA A 51 -10.22 11.47 21.58
N LEU A 52 -9.27 11.67 22.51
CA LEU A 52 -8.03 12.40 22.24
C LEU A 52 -7.13 11.68 21.24
N ARG A 53 -6.95 10.37 21.42
CA ARG A 53 -6.19 9.53 20.49
C ARG A 53 -6.78 9.60 19.08
N ASP A 54 -8.08 9.36 18.95
CA ASP A 54 -8.78 9.32 17.66
C ASP A 54 -8.64 10.68 16.94
N ALA A 55 -8.78 11.79 17.66
CA ALA A 55 -8.63 13.14 17.09
C ALA A 55 -7.20 13.40 16.57
N LEU A 56 -6.18 13.00 17.33
CA LEU A 56 -4.77 13.13 16.93
C LEU A 56 -4.46 12.21 15.74
N GLU A 57 -4.95 10.98 15.77
CA GLU A 57 -4.75 10.03 14.67
C GLU A 57 -5.43 10.50 13.37
N ALA A 58 -6.61 11.10 13.47
CA ALA A 58 -7.29 11.73 12.33
C ALA A 58 -6.52 12.94 11.79
N ALA A 59 -5.87 13.70 12.67
CA ALA A 59 -5.03 14.84 12.29
C ALA A 59 -3.69 14.44 11.65
N GLY A 60 -3.33 13.16 11.67
CA GLY A 60 -2.19 12.64 10.89
C GLY A 60 -1.02 12.11 11.71
N VAL A 61 -1.20 11.74 12.98
CA VAL A 61 -0.22 10.92 13.71
C VAL A 61 -0.66 9.46 13.82
N GLU A 62 0.27 8.61 14.21
CA GLU A 62 0.03 7.23 14.59
C GLU A 62 0.81 6.93 15.86
N PHE A 63 0.14 6.31 16.83
CA PHE A 63 0.77 5.92 18.09
C PHE A 63 1.31 4.51 17.99
N LEU A 64 2.57 4.35 18.40
CA LEU A 64 3.26 3.08 18.40
C LEU A 64 3.18 2.45 19.80
N GLY A 65 2.77 1.19 19.84
CA GLY A 65 2.85 0.35 21.03
C GLY A 65 4.30 -0.02 21.36
N GLU A 66 4.49 -0.63 22.52
CA GLU A 66 5.80 -1.08 22.98
C GLU A 66 6.23 -2.34 22.23
N ASN A 67 7.05 -2.16 21.18
CA ASN A 67 7.60 -3.25 20.37
C ASN A 67 9.07 -3.54 20.73
N GLY A 68 9.41 -3.50 22.03
CA GLY A 68 10.77 -3.72 22.55
C GLY A 68 11.68 -2.48 22.56
N GLY A 69 11.24 -1.35 21.98
CA GLY A 69 11.94 -0.06 22.00
C GLY A 69 11.22 1.04 22.80
N GLY A 70 10.21 0.68 23.59
CA GLY A 70 9.32 1.64 24.26
C GLY A 70 8.19 2.15 23.37
N VAL A 71 7.32 2.97 23.96
CA VAL A 71 6.16 3.58 23.28
C VAL A 71 6.59 4.80 22.45
N GLY A 72 5.88 5.08 21.35
CA GLY A 72 6.26 6.19 20.45
C GLY A 72 5.10 6.83 19.69
N VAL A 73 5.39 7.88 18.92
CA VAL A 73 4.46 8.53 17.99
C VAL A 73 5.19 8.82 16.68
N ARG A 74 4.54 8.59 15.55
CA ARG A 74 5.05 8.98 14.22
C ARG A 74 4.01 9.78 13.44
N LEU A 75 4.46 10.56 12.47
CA LEU A 75 3.56 11.16 11.49
C LEU A 75 3.10 10.09 10.50
N LYS A 76 1.82 10.07 10.17
CA LYS A 76 1.32 9.31 9.04
C LYS A 76 1.96 9.86 7.78
N VAL A 77 2.45 8.98 6.92
CA VAL A 77 2.86 9.37 5.57
C VAL A 77 1.62 9.94 4.90
N ARG A 78 1.65 11.24 4.56
CA ARG A 78 0.60 11.83 3.73
C ARG A 78 0.65 11.09 2.41
N SER A 79 -0.32 10.22 2.19
CA SER A 79 -0.40 9.38 1.00
C SER A 79 -0.68 10.19 -0.26
N GLU A 80 -0.73 11.53 -0.23
CA GLU A 80 -0.87 12.32 -1.46
C GLU A 80 0.19 11.93 -2.51
N ALA A 81 1.45 11.75 -2.10
CA ALA A 81 2.49 11.30 -3.03
C ALA A 81 2.24 9.86 -3.51
N VAL A 82 1.81 8.97 -2.62
CA VAL A 82 1.58 7.55 -2.96
C VAL A 82 0.33 7.38 -3.83
N ALA A 83 -0.77 8.03 -3.49
CA ALA A 83 -2.02 8.03 -4.23
C ALA A 83 -1.88 8.74 -5.59
N ASP A 84 -1.09 9.81 -5.66
CA ASP A 84 -0.77 10.45 -6.95
C ASP A 84 0.08 9.53 -7.81
N LEU A 85 1.11 8.89 -7.24
CA LEU A 85 1.89 7.87 -7.92
C LEU A 85 1.03 6.69 -8.37
N THR A 86 0.11 6.18 -7.54
CA THR A 86 -0.81 5.10 -7.89
C THR A 86 -1.70 5.50 -9.06
N ARG A 87 -2.35 6.68 -9.00
CA ARG A 87 -3.16 7.21 -10.12
C ARG A 87 -2.33 7.36 -11.40
N ARG A 88 -1.08 7.80 -11.27
CA ARG A 88 -0.17 7.99 -12.41
C ARG A 88 0.31 6.66 -12.99
N ILE A 89 0.54 5.65 -12.16
CA ILE A 89 0.86 4.28 -12.58
C ILE A 89 -0.34 3.67 -13.32
N GLU A 90 -1.55 3.79 -12.77
CA GLU A 90 -2.77 3.27 -13.40
C GLU A 90 -3.04 3.94 -14.76
N ALA A 91 -2.87 5.26 -14.84
CA ALA A 91 -3.00 6.00 -16.10
C ALA A 91 -1.98 5.54 -17.15
N LEU A 92 -0.71 5.37 -16.77
CA LEU A 92 0.33 4.88 -17.68
C LEU A 92 0.10 3.43 -18.11
N GLN A 93 -0.44 2.59 -17.23
CA GLN A 93 -0.78 1.21 -17.55
C GLN A 93 -1.95 1.11 -18.54
N ALA A 94 -2.94 2.01 -18.46
CA ALA A 94 -4.05 2.09 -19.40
C ALA A 94 -3.61 2.45 -20.83
N ASP A 95 -2.64 3.37 -20.98
CA ASP A 95 -2.06 3.73 -22.29
C ASP A 95 -1.20 2.59 -22.89
N MET A 96 -0.62 1.74 -22.03
CA MET A 96 0.19 0.59 -22.44
C MET A 96 -0.61 -0.68 -22.70
N THR A 97 -1.88 -0.74 -22.32
CA THR A 97 -2.78 -1.81 -22.76
C THR A 97 -3.20 -1.52 -24.20
N PRO A 98 -2.85 -2.36 -25.19
CA PRO A 98 -3.45 -2.24 -26.50
C PRO A 98 -4.96 -2.40 -26.32
N GLU A 99 -5.75 -1.46 -26.86
CA GLU A 99 -7.18 -1.63 -27.09
C GLU A 99 -7.43 -3.09 -27.47
N PRO A 100 -8.33 -3.83 -26.77
CA PRO A 100 -8.67 -5.16 -27.21
C PRO A 100 -9.29 -5.00 -28.60
N SER A 101 -8.47 -5.21 -29.64
CA SER A 101 -8.92 -5.16 -31.01
C SER A 101 -9.98 -6.25 -31.15
N ASN A 102 -11.24 -5.87 -31.02
CA ASN A 102 -12.39 -6.77 -31.12
C ASN A 102 -12.65 -7.19 -32.58
N GLU A 103 -11.70 -6.92 -33.48
CA GLU A 103 -11.64 -7.59 -34.77
C GLU A 103 -11.17 -9.03 -34.55
N LYS A 104 -12.13 -9.97 -34.56
CA LYS A 104 -11.82 -11.38 -34.80
C LYS A 104 -10.80 -11.44 -35.95
N PRO A 105 -9.64 -12.10 -35.78
CA PRO A 105 -8.61 -12.11 -36.80
C PRO A 105 -9.24 -12.60 -38.12
N SER A 106 -9.11 -11.80 -39.18
CA SER A 106 -9.61 -12.14 -40.51
C SER A 106 -9.24 -13.60 -40.83
N PRO A 107 -10.14 -14.40 -41.44
CA PRO A 107 -9.89 -15.81 -41.76
C PRO A 107 -8.53 -16.08 -42.42
N ARG A 108 -8.03 -15.10 -43.19
CA ARG A 108 -6.68 -15.13 -43.80
C ARG A 108 -5.53 -15.04 -42.79
N LYS A 109 -5.60 -14.17 -41.78
CA LYS A 109 -4.56 -14.06 -40.72
C LYS A 109 -4.56 -15.30 -39.82
N ALA A 110 -5.74 -15.82 -39.46
CA ALA A 110 -5.88 -17.05 -38.68
C ALA A 110 -5.32 -18.28 -39.43
N MET A 111 -5.65 -18.44 -40.72
CA MET A 111 -5.10 -19.52 -41.54
C MET A 111 -3.58 -19.41 -41.72
N LYS A 112 -3.03 -18.19 -41.81
CA LYS A 112 -1.57 -17.99 -41.92
C LYS A 112 -0.85 -18.40 -40.63
N GLN A 113 -1.44 -18.14 -39.47
CA GLN A 113 -0.90 -18.58 -38.18
C GLN A 113 -0.98 -20.11 -38.02
N LEU A 114 -2.10 -20.73 -38.40
CA LEU A 114 -2.27 -22.18 -38.39
C LEU A 114 -1.28 -22.90 -39.32
N ARG A 115 -1.03 -22.36 -40.51
CA ARG A 115 -0.02 -22.90 -41.44
C ARG A 115 1.38 -22.84 -40.83
N ARG A 116 1.77 -21.68 -40.28
CA ARG A 116 3.08 -21.53 -39.60
C ARG A 116 3.26 -22.49 -38.42
N ALA A 117 2.21 -22.70 -37.62
CA ALA A 117 2.26 -23.66 -36.51
C ALA A 117 2.42 -25.10 -36.99
N ARG A 118 1.74 -25.49 -38.09
CA ARG A 118 1.88 -26.82 -38.69
C ARG A 118 3.30 -27.03 -39.24
N ASP A 119 3.83 -26.05 -39.96
CA ASP A 119 5.18 -26.09 -40.53
C ASP A 119 6.26 -26.19 -39.43
N GLN A 120 6.04 -25.53 -38.28
CA GLN A 120 6.94 -25.61 -37.12
C GLN A 120 6.93 -26.98 -36.45
N ASN A 121 5.77 -27.61 -36.31
CA ASN A 121 5.68 -28.97 -35.77
C ASN A 121 6.36 -29.98 -36.70
N GLU A 122 6.11 -29.88 -38.01
CA GLU A 122 6.74 -30.74 -39.01
C GLU A 122 8.26 -30.57 -39.05
N LEU A 123 8.76 -29.33 -38.95
CA LEU A 123 10.19 -29.06 -38.83
C LEU A 123 10.80 -29.69 -37.57
N THR A 124 10.06 -29.66 -36.46
CA THR A 124 10.51 -30.24 -35.18
C THR A 124 10.59 -31.76 -35.28
N ASP A 125 9.59 -32.40 -35.89
CA ASP A 125 9.59 -33.84 -36.12
C ASP A 125 10.73 -34.28 -37.05
N LEU A 126 10.98 -33.54 -38.12
CA LEU A 126 12.09 -33.81 -39.04
C LEU A 126 13.46 -33.63 -38.36
N LYS A 127 13.61 -32.62 -37.48
CA LYS A 127 14.84 -32.43 -36.69
C LYS A 127 15.07 -33.59 -35.72
N ASN A 128 14.02 -34.07 -35.07
CA ASN A 128 14.09 -35.20 -34.14
C ASN A 128 14.45 -36.49 -34.88
N ARG A 129 13.82 -36.77 -36.03
CA ARG A 129 14.15 -37.92 -36.89
C ARG A 129 15.60 -37.86 -37.39
N ARG A 130 16.09 -36.68 -37.77
CA ARG A 130 17.51 -36.50 -38.15
C ARG A 130 18.46 -36.78 -37.00
N ALA A 131 18.11 -36.36 -35.78
CA ALA A 131 18.93 -36.58 -34.60
C ALA A 131 19.01 -38.07 -34.23
N THR A 132 17.90 -38.81 -34.34
CA THR A 132 17.88 -40.26 -34.11
C THR A 132 18.70 -41.02 -35.16
N SER A 133 18.52 -40.73 -36.45
CA SER A 133 19.29 -41.41 -37.52
C SER A 133 20.79 -41.13 -37.46
N ARG A 134 21.20 -39.94 -37.00
CA ARG A 134 22.63 -39.63 -36.75
C ARG A 134 23.24 -40.43 -35.60
N ARG A 135 22.45 -40.73 -34.56
CA ARG A 135 22.91 -41.56 -33.43
C ARG A 135 23.02 -43.03 -33.82
N GLU A 136 22.12 -43.52 -34.67
CA GLU A 136 22.15 -44.90 -35.18
C GLU A 136 23.31 -45.16 -36.15
N ALA A 137 23.66 -44.18 -37.00
CA ALA A 137 24.78 -44.28 -37.93
C ALA A 137 26.18 -44.15 -37.29
N SER A 138 26.26 -43.85 -35.99
CA SER A 138 27.52 -43.69 -35.24
C SER A 138 27.81 -44.88 -34.29
N LYS A 139 27.00 -45.94 -34.36
CA LYS A 139 27.25 -47.27 -33.76
C LYS A 139 27.79 -48.22 -34.82
#